data_AF-A0A7X6DNA6-F1
#
_entry.id   AF-A0A7X6DNA6-F1
#
_cell.length_a   1.000
_cell.length_b   1.000
_cell.length_c   1.000
_cell.angle_alpha   90.00
_cell.angle_beta   90.00
_cell.angle_gamma   90.00
#
_symmetry.space_group_name_H-M   'P 1'
#
loop_
_entity.id
_entity.type
_entity.pdbx_description
1 polymer ?
#
loop_
_entity_poly.entity_id
_entity_poly.type
_entity_poly.pdbx_seq_one_letter_code
_entity_poly.pdbx_strand_id
1 'polypeptide(L)'
;MEGRVMKRTLFFTMLGGISLLIINACSSMGNMDAMGGQESMGSKMSGGEMMASGGSYLLPPDKVMAMQKMMMSMEPDTLEAGIKRGEKLFNDEKLGDNKSRKSCSTCHENGGTVGGAAEMEWKGMKMKVNIPTLRGAAAHFPKPMGPMKALVDLAGMNNMCIMTFLKGAPIDKNSQQSVDLVAYITDFSKGKSLEPGKEKIVPRPVPGAM
;
A
#
# COMPACT_ATOMS: atom_id res chain seq x y z
N MET A 1 -14.10 10.25 -65.17
CA MET A 1 -12.91 9.46 -65.54
C MET A 1 -12.42 8.82 -64.24
N GLU A 2 -13.03 7.71 -63.82
CA GLU A 2 -12.54 6.33 -64.06
C GLU A 2 -11.19 6.07 -63.38
N GLY A 3 -10.96 5.09 -62.50
CA GLY A 3 -11.72 3.92 -62.06
C GLY A 3 -10.73 2.88 -61.48
N ARG A 4 -11.27 1.84 -60.82
CA ARG A 4 -10.63 0.55 -60.41
C ARG A 4 -9.88 0.58 -59.05
N VAL A 5 -10.44 0.16 -57.91
CA VAL A 5 -11.01 -1.14 -57.45
C VAL A 5 -10.03 -2.32 -57.57
N MET A 6 -9.60 -2.87 -56.43
CA MET A 6 -9.43 -4.32 -56.30
C MET A 6 -9.57 -4.82 -54.85
N LYS A 7 -10.61 -5.65 -54.67
CA LYS A 7 -10.89 -6.55 -53.54
C LYS A 7 -10.08 -7.84 -53.67
N ARG A 8 -9.78 -8.50 -52.55
CA ARG A 8 -9.61 -9.97 -52.39
C ARG A 8 -10.02 -10.29 -50.94
N THR A 9 -11.22 -10.76 -50.63
CA THR A 9 -11.88 -12.07 -50.88
C THR A 9 -11.18 -13.26 -50.21
N LEU A 10 -11.67 -13.58 -49.00
CA LEU A 10 -12.05 -14.89 -48.44
C LEU A 10 -11.76 -16.18 -49.25
N PHE A 11 -11.22 -17.19 -48.56
CA PHE A 11 -11.52 -18.65 -48.66
C PHE A 11 -11.16 -19.28 -47.30
N PHE A 12 -12.10 -19.79 -46.47
CA PHE A 12 -12.69 -21.16 -46.43
C PHE A 12 -11.59 -22.24 -46.23
N THR A 13 -11.53 -23.11 -45.22
CA THR A 13 -12.48 -24.07 -44.57
C THR A 13 -11.82 -24.61 -43.28
N MET A 14 -12.48 -24.73 -42.12
CA MET A 14 -13.37 -25.81 -41.63
C MET A 14 -12.69 -27.14 -41.24
N LEU A 15 -13.21 -27.75 -40.15
CA LEU A 15 -12.90 -29.02 -39.46
C LEU A 15 -11.91 -28.91 -38.28
N GLY A 16 -12.24 -29.21 -37.02
CA GLY A 16 -13.46 -29.78 -36.44
C GLY A 16 -13.21 -30.24 -34.99
N GLY A 17 -14.30 -30.44 -34.23
CA GLY A 17 -14.37 -31.22 -32.98
C GLY A 17 -14.17 -30.39 -31.69
N ILE A 18 -15.22 -29.82 -31.09
CA ILE A 18 -16.16 -30.47 -30.15
C ILE A 18 -15.45 -31.22 -29.01
N SER A 19 -15.45 -30.63 -27.82
CA SER A 19 -15.97 -31.32 -26.64
C SER A 19 -16.48 -30.32 -25.62
N LEU A 20 -17.81 -30.28 -25.53
CA LEU A 20 -18.58 -29.61 -24.49
C LEU A 20 -18.72 -30.61 -23.34
N LEU A 21 -18.22 -30.30 -22.15
CA LEU A 21 -18.63 -30.98 -20.92
C LEU A 21 -18.66 -29.97 -19.79
N ILE A 22 -19.86 -29.43 -19.58
CA ILE A 22 -20.29 -28.82 -18.33
C ILE A 22 -20.65 -29.98 -17.40
N ILE A 23 -19.94 -30.16 -16.28
CA ILE A 23 -20.57 -30.66 -15.04
C ILE A 23 -19.94 -29.94 -13.85
N ASN A 24 -20.84 -29.32 -13.10
CA ASN A 24 -20.69 -28.60 -11.85
C ASN A 24 -20.79 -29.63 -10.69
N ALA A 25 -19.92 -29.60 -9.68
CA ALA A 25 -20.21 -30.20 -8.38
C ALA A 25 -19.19 -29.79 -7.29
N CYS A 26 -19.53 -28.76 -6.51
CA CYS A 26 -19.25 -28.75 -5.07
C CYS A 26 -20.16 -29.78 -4.40
N SER A 27 -19.59 -30.71 -3.61
CA SER A 27 -20.20 -31.47 -2.49
C SER A 27 -19.08 -32.34 -1.91
N SER A 28 -18.47 -31.99 -0.79
CA SER A 28 -18.84 -32.39 0.59
C SER A 28 -18.90 -33.90 0.83
N MET A 29 -18.14 -34.34 1.86
CA MET A 29 -18.31 -35.57 2.65
C MET A 29 -17.89 -36.86 1.92
N GLY A 30 -17.17 -37.82 2.50
CA GLY A 30 -16.71 -38.04 3.86
C GLY A 30 -15.92 -39.37 3.88
N ASN A 31 -15.20 -39.56 4.98
CA ASN A 31 -14.33 -40.68 5.38
C ASN A 31 -14.52 -42.05 4.73
N MET A 32 -13.39 -42.74 4.53
CA MET A 32 -13.24 -44.13 4.94
C MET A 32 -11.77 -44.48 5.21
N ASP A 33 -11.59 -45.19 6.31
CA ASP A 33 -10.37 -45.44 7.07
C ASP A 33 -9.40 -46.42 6.39
N ALA A 34 -8.11 -46.29 6.72
CA ALA A 34 -7.19 -47.42 6.70
C ALA A 34 -6.15 -47.28 7.82
N MET A 35 -6.18 -48.28 8.69
CA MET A 35 -5.45 -48.45 9.93
C MET A 35 -3.96 -48.72 9.75
N GLY A 36 -3.17 -48.36 10.76
CA GLY A 36 -1.81 -48.85 10.97
C GLY A 36 -1.28 -48.35 12.32
N GLY A 37 -1.50 -49.13 13.36
CA GLY A 37 -1.20 -48.75 14.74
C GLY A 37 0.27 -48.79 15.13
N GLN A 38 0.59 -48.15 16.25
CA GLN A 38 1.40 -48.74 17.31
C GLN A 38 1.24 -47.89 18.58
N GLU A 39 0.81 -48.56 19.65
CA GLU A 39 0.73 -48.01 20.99
C GLU A 39 2.15 -47.85 21.56
N SER A 40 2.42 -46.70 22.18
CA SER A 40 3.41 -46.62 23.26
C SER A 40 2.85 -45.72 24.35
N MET A 41 2.63 -46.31 25.51
CA MET A 41 2.09 -45.67 26.71
C MET A 41 3.06 -44.60 27.24
N GLY A 42 2.59 -43.36 27.27
CA GLY A 42 3.17 -42.26 28.04
C GLY A 42 2.05 -41.46 28.68
N SER A 43 1.94 -41.54 30.00
CA SER A 43 1.17 -40.71 30.94
C SER A 43 -0.04 -39.91 30.42
N LYS A 44 -1.21 -40.34 30.89
CA LYS A 44 -2.45 -39.56 30.90
C LYS A 44 -2.22 -38.18 31.52
N MET A 45 -2.12 -37.15 30.67
CA MET A 45 -2.51 -35.79 31.04
C MET A 45 -3.68 -35.42 30.13
N SER A 46 -4.81 -35.08 30.74
CA SER A 46 -6.06 -34.79 30.05
C SER A 46 -5.86 -33.71 28.99
N GLY A 47 -6.24 -34.03 27.75
CA GLY A 47 -6.22 -33.12 26.59
C GLY A 47 -7.14 -31.90 26.68
N GLY A 48 -7.56 -31.50 27.88
CA GLY A 48 -8.35 -30.30 28.14
C GLY A 48 -7.52 -29.02 28.31
N GLU A 49 -6.23 -29.10 28.62
CA GLU A 49 -5.40 -27.92 28.92
C GLU A 49 -4.45 -27.51 27.78
N MET A 50 -4.34 -28.31 26.71
CA MET A 50 -3.42 -28.04 25.59
C MET A 50 -4.02 -27.11 24.51
N MET A 51 -5.29 -26.73 24.63
CA MET A 51 -5.97 -25.80 23.70
C MET A 51 -5.94 -24.33 24.17
N ALA A 52 -5.32 -24.03 25.32
CA ALA A 52 -5.31 -22.67 25.88
C ALA A 52 -4.14 -21.79 25.39
N SER A 53 -3.19 -22.32 24.61
CA SER A 53 -2.00 -21.56 24.16
C SER A 53 -1.85 -21.46 22.64
N GLY A 54 -2.80 -21.96 21.84
CA GLY A 54 -2.82 -21.84 20.39
C GLY A 54 -3.70 -20.69 19.92
N GLY A 55 -3.31 -19.45 20.23
CA GLY A 55 -4.06 -18.26 19.81
C GLY A 55 -4.22 -18.23 18.29
N SER A 56 -5.45 -18.40 17.81
CA SER A 56 -5.75 -18.17 16.39
C SER A 56 -5.41 -16.73 16.06
N TYR A 57 -4.67 -16.52 14.97
CA TYR A 57 -4.36 -15.19 14.41
C TYR A 57 -5.60 -14.45 13.86
N LEU A 58 -6.79 -14.85 14.31
CA LEU A 58 -8.08 -14.35 13.87
C LEU A 58 -8.74 -13.65 15.04
N LEU A 59 -9.27 -12.45 14.77
CA LEU A 59 -10.08 -11.73 15.74
C LEU A 59 -11.25 -12.63 16.19
N PRO A 60 -11.52 -12.70 17.50
CA PRO A 60 -12.71 -13.38 18.01
C PRO A 60 -13.99 -12.89 17.30
N PRO A 61 -14.96 -13.77 17.01
CA PRO A 61 -16.16 -13.43 16.24
C PRO A 61 -16.95 -12.24 16.81
N ASP A 62 -17.00 -12.09 18.13
CA ASP A 62 -17.62 -10.97 18.83
C ASP A 62 -16.96 -9.63 18.49
N LYS A 63 -15.63 -9.60 18.42
CA LYS A 63 -14.88 -8.40 18.02
C LYS A 63 -15.10 -8.05 16.56
N VAL A 64 -15.17 -9.06 15.68
CA VAL A 64 -15.50 -8.84 14.26
C VAL A 64 -16.89 -8.22 14.12
N MET A 65 -17.90 -8.75 14.80
CA MET A 65 -19.26 -8.20 14.77
C MET A 65 -19.33 -6.79 15.34
N ALA A 66 -18.59 -6.50 16.42
CA ALA A 66 -18.50 -5.16 16.99
C ALA A 66 -17.87 -4.16 16.01
N MET A 67 -16.77 -4.54 15.34
CA MET A 67 -16.13 -3.72 14.30
C MET A 67 -17.06 -3.49 13.11
N GLN A 68 -17.75 -4.53 12.63
CA GLN A 68 -18.71 -4.41 11.53
C GLN A 68 -19.85 -3.45 11.91
N LYS A 69 -20.42 -3.59 13.11
CA LYS A 69 -21.47 -2.68 13.60
C LYS A 69 -20.98 -1.24 13.67
N MET A 70 -19.78 -1.03 14.21
CA MET A 70 -19.15 0.29 14.24
C MET A 70 -19.05 0.87 12.82
N MET A 71 -18.44 0.14 11.88
CA MET A 71 -18.26 0.59 10.49
C MET A 71 -19.58 0.91 9.79
N MET A 72 -20.65 0.14 10.03
CA MET A 72 -21.96 0.40 9.44
C MET A 72 -22.70 1.59 10.10
N SER A 73 -22.30 2.00 11.30
CA SER A 73 -22.87 3.14 12.03
C SER A 73 -22.09 4.45 11.86
N MET A 74 -20.90 4.40 11.27
CA MET A 74 -20.12 5.60 10.99
C MET A 74 -20.77 6.41 9.89
N GLU A 75 -20.84 7.72 10.07
CA GLU A 75 -21.26 8.63 9.00
C GLU A 75 -20.29 8.52 7.82
N PRO A 76 -20.80 8.49 6.58
CA PRO A 76 -19.95 8.43 5.41
C PRO A 76 -19.11 9.71 5.31
N ASP A 77 -17.81 9.54 5.20
CA ASP A 77 -16.90 10.62 4.86
C ASP A 77 -16.65 10.66 3.35
N THR A 78 -16.26 11.82 2.83
CA THR A 78 -15.98 12.00 1.40
C THR A 78 -14.49 12.06 1.15
N LEU A 79 -14.06 11.58 -0.02
CA LEU A 79 -12.67 11.70 -0.44
C LEU A 79 -12.23 13.17 -0.50
N GLU A 80 -13.11 14.06 -0.96
CA GLU A 80 -12.86 15.50 -1.04
C GLU A 80 -12.63 16.12 0.35
N ALA A 81 -13.41 15.73 1.35
CA ALA A 81 -13.19 16.17 2.73
C ALA A 81 -11.86 15.63 3.28
N GLY A 82 -11.54 14.37 3.00
CA GLY A 82 -10.25 13.76 3.35
C GLY A 82 -9.07 14.50 2.71
N ILE A 83 -9.14 14.81 1.42
CA ILE A 83 -8.12 15.60 0.70
C ILE A 83 -7.94 16.97 1.36
N LYS A 84 -9.04 17.67 1.70
CA LYS A 84 -8.98 18.99 2.36
C LYS A 84 -8.35 18.92 3.75
N ARG A 85 -8.61 17.86 4.52
CA ARG A 85 -7.93 17.64 5.82
C ARG A 85 -6.46 17.29 5.62
N GLY A 86 -6.15 16.47 4.62
CA GLY A 86 -4.77 16.13 4.24
C GLY A 86 -3.95 17.33 3.81
N GLU A 87 -4.55 18.26 3.06
CA GLU A 87 -3.92 19.54 2.69
C GLU A 87 -3.52 20.35 3.94
N LYS A 88 -4.39 20.41 4.95
CA LYS A 88 -4.07 21.09 6.21
C LYS A 88 -2.87 20.43 6.89
N LEU A 89 -2.86 19.10 6.98
CA LEU A 89 -1.74 18.34 7.57
C LEU A 89 -0.44 18.56 6.78
N PHE A 90 -0.51 18.59 5.45
CA PHE A 90 0.64 18.82 4.59
C PHE A 90 1.31 20.19 4.82
N ASN A 91 0.52 21.18 5.27
CA ASN A 91 0.96 22.53 5.58
C ASN A 91 1.20 22.77 7.09
N ASP A 92 1.01 21.76 7.95
CA ASP A 92 1.11 21.91 9.39
C ASP A 92 2.56 21.79 9.89
N GLU A 93 3.10 22.90 10.41
CA GLU A 93 4.43 22.96 11.05
C GLU A 93 4.51 22.19 12.38
N LYS A 94 3.38 21.73 12.91
CA LYS A 94 3.29 21.00 14.20
C LYS A 94 2.96 19.52 14.02
N LEU A 95 2.80 19.03 12.79
CA LEU A 95 2.48 17.63 12.52
C LEU A 95 3.48 16.68 13.20
N GLY A 96 2.98 15.73 13.99
CA GLY A 96 3.81 14.77 14.72
C GLY A 96 4.73 15.45 15.76
N ASP A 97 4.27 16.51 16.43
CA ASP A 97 5.08 17.27 17.40
C ASP A 97 6.42 17.79 16.86
N ASN A 98 6.46 18.03 15.54
CA ASN A 98 7.58 18.52 14.77
C ASN A 98 8.35 19.67 15.45
N LYS A 99 9.69 19.53 15.49
CA LYS A 99 10.62 20.49 16.10
C LYS A 99 11.36 21.37 15.09
N SER A 100 11.30 21.02 13.80
CA SER A 100 11.94 21.78 12.72
C SER A 100 11.21 23.07 12.34
N ARG A 101 9.94 23.22 12.74
CA ARG A 101 9.05 24.33 12.33
C ARG A 101 8.89 24.44 10.81
N LYS A 102 9.06 23.34 10.09
CA LYS A 102 8.82 23.20 8.65
C LYS A 102 7.59 22.34 8.41
N SER A 103 7.04 22.37 7.21
CA SER A 103 5.95 21.50 6.77
C SER A 103 6.38 20.66 5.57
N CYS A 104 5.53 19.75 5.09
CA CYS A 104 5.77 19.08 3.81
C CYS A 104 5.88 20.09 2.66
N SER A 105 5.02 21.12 2.66
CA SER A 105 5.01 22.18 1.66
C SER A 105 6.27 23.04 1.65
N THR A 106 7.05 23.07 2.75
CA THR A 106 8.34 23.77 2.77
C THR A 106 9.33 23.21 1.74
N CYS A 107 9.26 21.91 1.45
CA CYS A 107 10.11 21.26 0.43
C CYS A 107 9.32 20.92 -0.85
N HIS A 108 8.02 20.64 -0.71
CA HIS A 108 7.16 20.14 -1.77
C HIS A 108 5.97 21.08 -2.03
N GLU A 109 6.26 22.34 -2.37
CA GLU A 109 5.24 23.37 -2.59
C GLU A 109 4.18 22.90 -3.62
N ASN A 110 2.92 22.79 -3.17
CA ASN A 110 1.79 22.28 -3.97
C ASN A 110 2.12 20.99 -4.73
N GLY A 111 2.78 20.05 -4.04
CA GLY A 111 3.23 18.76 -4.58
C GLY A 111 4.42 18.84 -5.55
N GLY A 112 4.93 20.03 -5.83
CA GLY A 112 6.12 20.25 -6.64
C GLY A 112 7.42 19.99 -5.86
N THR A 113 8.47 20.71 -6.24
CA THR A 113 9.76 20.68 -5.53
C THR A 113 10.40 22.06 -5.53
N VAL A 114 10.91 22.46 -4.37
CA VAL A 114 11.76 23.64 -4.24
C VAL A 114 13.17 23.43 -4.80
N GLY A 115 13.49 22.20 -5.24
CA GLY A 115 14.80 21.80 -5.75
C GLY A 115 15.83 21.64 -4.64
N GLY A 116 17.06 21.34 -5.01
CA GLY A 116 18.13 21.16 -4.03
C GLY A 116 18.09 19.80 -3.34
N ALA A 117 18.76 19.72 -2.18
CA ALA A 117 18.84 18.52 -1.38
C ALA A 117 18.58 18.85 0.09
N ALA A 118 17.95 17.92 0.79
CA ALA A 118 17.79 17.94 2.24
C ALA A 118 18.90 17.10 2.88
N GLU A 119 19.44 17.61 3.98
CA GLU A 119 20.37 16.85 4.81
C GLU A 119 19.59 15.82 5.64
N MET A 120 20.07 14.59 5.64
CA MET A 120 19.64 13.56 6.56
C MET A 120 20.82 12.94 7.28
N GLU A 121 20.58 12.49 8.49
CA GLU A 121 21.55 11.68 9.23
C GLU A 121 20.99 10.26 9.35
N TRP A 122 21.79 9.28 8.95
CA TRP A 122 21.44 7.88 9.03
C TRP A 122 22.59 7.10 9.63
N LYS A 123 22.38 6.54 10.84
CA LYS A 123 23.42 5.79 11.57
C LYS A 123 24.74 6.57 11.72
N GLY A 124 24.64 7.88 12.03
CA GLY A 124 25.80 8.77 12.18
C GLY A 124 26.43 9.25 10.87
N MET A 125 25.94 8.81 9.71
CA MET A 125 26.38 9.30 8.41
C MET A 125 25.49 10.45 7.96
N LYS A 126 26.10 11.60 7.66
CA LYS A 126 25.41 12.74 7.04
C LYS A 126 25.35 12.52 5.54
N MET A 127 24.15 12.58 4.99
CA MET A 127 23.88 12.35 3.57
C MET A 127 22.95 13.42 3.05
N LYS A 128 23.16 13.81 1.79
CA LYS A 128 22.22 14.67 1.06
C LYS A 128 21.25 13.80 0.28
N VAL A 129 19.97 14.14 0.37
CA VAL A 129 18.92 13.53 -0.45
C VAL A 129 18.27 14.60 -1.27
N ASN A 130 18.25 14.43 -2.58
CA ASN A 130 17.55 15.34 -3.48
C ASN A 130 16.09 15.46 -3.07
N ILE A 131 15.54 16.68 -3.16
CA ILE A 131 14.12 16.93 -2.90
C ILE A 131 13.32 16.63 -4.18
N PRO A 132 12.61 15.48 -4.28
CA PRO A 132 11.88 15.14 -5.49
C PRO A 132 10.60 15.98 -5.64
N THR A 133 9.97 15.92 -6.81
CA THR A 133 8.56 16.32 -6.93
C THR A 133 7.64 15.22 -6.39
N LEU A 134 6.50 15.60 -5.81
CA LEU A 134 5.43 14.66 -5.41
C LEU A 134 4.39 14.44 -6.53
N ARG A 135 4.41 15.25 -7.59
CA ARG A 135 3.55 15.05 -8.77
C ARG A 135 3.83 13.70 -9.41
N GLY A 136 2.83 12.81 -9.40
CA GLY A 136 2.95 11.43 -9.85
C GLY A 136 3.64 10.47 -8.86
N ALA A 137 4.15 10.95 -7.72
CA ALA A 137 4.96 10.12 -6.84
C ALA A 137 4.16 8.99 -6.18
N ALA A 138 2.89 9.21 -5.84
CA ALA A 138 2.04 8.19 -5.21
C ALA A 138 1.88 6.95 -6.11
N ALA A 139 1.89 7.13 -7.43
CA ALA A 139 1.82 6.03 -8.38
C ALA A 139 3.04 5.09 -8.32
N HIS A 140 4.15 5.53 -7.74
CA HIS A 140 5.38 4.73 -7.64
C HIS A 140 5.44 3.87 -6.36
N PHE A 141 4.42 3.95 -5.49
CA PHE A 141 4.33 3.17 -4.25
C PHE A 141 3.42 1.94 -4.43
N PRO A 142 3.68 0.83 -3.70
CA PRO A 142 4.81 0.64 -2.77
C PRO A 142 6.14 0.50 -3.51
N LYS A 143 7.25 0.77 -2.81
CA LYS A 143 8.60 0.65 -3.38
C LYS A 143 9.63 0.10 -2.40
N PRO A 144 10.71 -0.53 -2.89
CA PRO A 144 11.85 -0.86 -2.05
C PRO A 144 12.52 0.40 -1.49
N MET A 145 12.91 0.34 -0.21
CA MET A 145 13.73 1.36 0.44
C MET A 145 15.14 0.80 0.70
N GLY A 146 16.10 1.24 -0.11
CA GLY A 146 17.52 1.01 0.14
C GLY A 146 18.07 2.04 1.14
N PRO A 147 19.01 1.69 2.03
CA PRO A 147 19.69 0.40 2.25
C PRO A 147 18.93 -0.56 3.20
N MET A 148 17.68 -0.26 3.57
CA MET A 148 16.94 -0.96 4.62
C MET A 148 16.34 -2.32 4.20
N LYS A 149 16.44 -2.72 2.93
CA LYS A 149 15.88 -3.97 2.39
C LYS A 149 14.40 -4.19 2.78
N ALA A 150 13.62 -3.10 2.85
CA ALA A 150 12.21 -3.12 3.20
C ALA A 150 11.36 -2.53 2.08
N LEU A 151 10.09 -2.94 1.98
CA LEU A 151 9.10 -2.24 1.17
C LEU A 151 8.47 -1.13 2.00
N VAL A 152 8.24 0.01 1.37
CA VAL A 152 7.54 1.14 1.96
C VAL A 152 6.33 1.48 1.11
N ASP A 153 5.20 1.72 1.76
CA ASP A 153 3.99 2.29 1.16
C ASP A 153 3.97 3.82 1.34
N LEU A 154 2.94 4.48 0.83
CA LEU A 154 2.88 5.94 0.88
C LEU A 154 2.81 6.48 2.33
N ALA A 155 2.02 5.83 3.20
CA ALA A 155 1.93 6.19 4.62
C ALA A 155 3.28 6.01 5.34
N GLY A 156 3.99 4.91 5.07
CA GLY A 156 5.33 4.69 5.60
C GLY A 156 6.33 5.75 5.12
N MET A 157 6.23 6.18 3.86
CA MET A 157 7.07 7.26 3.35
C MET A 157 6.76 8.60 4.03
N ASN A 158 5.48 8.91 4.26
CA ASN A 158 5.07 10.11 5.00
C ASN A 158 5.71 10.14 6.39
N ASN A 159 5.67 9.01 7.12
CA ASN A 159 6.31 8.88 8.42
C ASN A 159 7.83 9.03 8.34
N MET A 160 8.48 8.49 7.32
CA MET A 160 9.91 8.71 7.10
C MET A 160 10.23 10.20 6.88
N CYS A 161 9.40 10.94 6.14
CA CYS A 161 9.55 12.38 5.97
C CYS A 161 9.38 13.14 7.30
N ILE A 162 8.34 12.81 8.06
CA ILE A 162 8.05 13.42 9.38
C ILE A 162 9.22 13.20 10.33
N MET A 163 9.69 11.96 10.45
CA MET A 163 10.79 11.62 11.37
C MET A 163 12.12 12.24 10.93
N THR A 164 12.44 12.14 9.63
CA THR A 164 13.79 12.46 9.15
C THR A 164 13.98 13.95 8.91
N PHE A 165 13.01 14.62 8.29
CA PHE A 165 13.15 16.01 7.85
C PHE A 165 12.39 16.97 8.75
N LEU A 166 11.23 16.57 9.25
CA LEU A 166 10.45 17.40 10.17
C LEU A 166 10.87 17.21 11.63
N LYS A 167 11.64 16.16 11.94
CA LYS A 167 12.08 15.82 13.30
C LYS A 167 10.88 15.64 14.26
N GLY A 168 9.79 15.08 13.74
CA GLY A 168 8.58 14.74 14.50
C GLY A 168 8.48 13.24 14.82
N ALA A 169 7.49 12.88 15.63
CA ALA A 169 7.05 11.52 15.86
C ALA A 169 6.22 11.01 14.65
N PRO A 170 6.35 9.72 14.29
CA PRO A 170 5.49 9.12 13.27
C PRO A 170 4.02 9.15 13.72
N ILE A 171 3.11 9.31 12.77
CA ILE A 171 1.67 9.15 13.02
C ILE A 171 1.26 7.68 12.81
N ASP A 172 0.22 7.24 13.50
CA ASP A 172 -0.33 5.89 13.29
C ASP A 172 -0.83 5.76 11.84
N LYS A 173 -0.31 4.76 11.12
CA LYS A 173 -0.64 4.51 9.72
C LYS A 173 -2.14 4.26 9.49
N ASN A 174 -2.85 3.76 10.50
CA ASN A 174 -4.27 3.46 10.45
C ASN A 174 -5.14 4.62 10.99
N SER A 175 -4.53 5.71 11.46
CA SER A 175 -5.28 6.89 11.92
C SER A 175 -5.91 7.65 10.76
N GLN A 176 -6.99 8.40 11.05
CA GLN A 176 -7.62 9.29 10.08
C GLN A 176 -6.62 10.32 9.51
N GLN A 177 -5.68 10.82 10.33
CA GLN A 177 -4.65 11.75 9.87
C GLN A 177 -3.76 11.14 8.78
N SER A 178 -3.35 9.88 8.95
CA SER A 178 -2.54 9.16 7.95
C SER A 178 -3.33 8.95 6.67
N VAL A 179 -4.59 8.52 6.77
CA VAL A 179 -5.48 8.33 5.63
C VAL A 179 -5.69 9.63 4.85
N ASP A 180 -5.97 10.74 5.55
CA ASP A 180 -6.19 12.05 4.94
C ASP A 180 -4.94 12.56 4.23
N LEU A 181 -3.76 12.43 4.86
CA LEU A 181 -2.49 12.85 4.27
C LEU A 181 -2.15 12.01 3.03
N VAL A 182 -2.39 10.70 3.08
CA VAL A 182 -2.26 9.80 1.92
C VAL A 182 -3.20 10.22 0.79
N ALA A 183 -4.46 10.55 1.09
CA ALA A 183 -5.43 10.99 0.09
C ALA A 183 -4.96 12.27 -0.62
N TYR A 184 -4.50 13.28 0.14
CA TYR A 184 -4.00 14.53 -0.44
C TYR A 184 -2.75 14.31 -1.32
N ILE A 185 -1.77 13.54 -0.86
CA ILE A 185 -0.56 13.29 -1.66
C ILE A 185 -0.89 12.45 -2.91
N THR A 186 -1.86 11.53 -2.81
CA THR A 186 -2.33 10.72 -3.94
C THR A 186 -3.00 11.58 -5.01
N ASP A 187 -3.67 12.67 -4.65
CA ASP A 187 -4.32 13.58 -5.60
C ASP A 187 -3.32 14.18 -6.61
N PHE A 188 -2.06 14.39 -6.22
CA PHE A 188 -0.98 14.81 -7.14
C PHE A 188 -0.63 13.78 -8.22
N SER A 189 -1.17 12.55 -8.13
CA SER A 189 -0.95 11.45 -9.06
C SER A 189 -2.23 11.03 -9.80
N LYS A 190 -3.31 11.82 -9.71
CA LYS A 190 -4.58 11.53 -10.38
C LYS A 190 -4.39 11.31 -11.88
N GLY A 191 -4.97 10.23 -12.39
CA GLY A 191 -4.88 9.86 -13.81
C GLY A 191 -3.54 9.25 -14.25
N LYS A 192 -2.61 8.96 -13.33
CA LYS A 192 -1.37 8.24 -13.63
C LYS A 192 -1.54 6.73 -13.43
N SER A 193 -0.89 5.95 -14.29
CA SER A 193 -0.79 4.50 -14.13
C SER A 193 0.07 4.16 -12.91
N LEU A 194 -0.31 3.12 -12.16
CA LEU A 194 0.53 2.60 -11.08
C LEU A 194 1.81 2.01 -11.67
N GLU A 195 2.95 2.45 -11.15
CA GLU A 195 4.30 2.01 -11.52
C GLU A 195 5.12 1.70 -10.26
N PRO A 196 4.74 0.71 -9.43
CA PRO A 196 5.40 0.43 -8.16
C PRO A 196 6.91 0.22 -8.32
N GLY A 197 7.69 0.81 -7.41
CA GLY A 197 9.14 0.70 -7.43
C GLY A 197 9.88 1.69 -8.35
N LYS A 198 9.15 2.46 -9.18
CA LYS A 198 9.77 3.46 -10.05
C LYS A 198 10.56 4.51 -9.26
N GLU A 199 11.62 5.00 -9.89
CA GLU A 199 12.49 6.01 -9.29
C GLU A 199 11.76 7.32 -9.02
N LYS A 200 12.24 8.06 -8.03
CA LYS A 200 11.70 9.39 -7.71
C LYS A 200 12.09 10.37 -8.83
N ILE A 201 11.20 11.29 -9.18
CA ILE A 201 11.48 12.31 -10.19
C ILE A 201 12.17 13.49 -9.52
N VAL A 202 13.38 13.83 -9.97
CA VAL A 202 14.20 14.93 -9.42
C VAL A 202 14.51 15.93 -10.55
N PRO A 203 13.69 16.98 -10.72
CA PRO A 203 13.90 17.99 -11.76
C PRO A 203 15.20 18.80 -11.61
N ARG A 204 15.70 18.99 -10.39
CA ARG A 204 16.88 19.80 -10.07
C ARG A 204 17.84 19.03 -9.16
N PRO A 205 18.60 18.05 -9.69
CA PRO A 205 19.49 17.22 -8.89
C PRO A 205 20.70 18.03 -8.42
N VAL A 206 21.14 17.76 -7.19
CA VAL A 206 22.38 18.29 -6.61
C VAL A 206 23.47 17.23 -6.75
N PRO A 207 24.67 17.58 -7.28
CA PRO A 207 25.78 16.64 -7.36
C PRO A 207 26.11 16.01 -5.99
N GLY A 208 26.23 14.68 -5.96
CA GLY A 208 26.54 13.92 -4.75
C GLY A 208 25.35 13.70 -3.79
N ALA A 209 24.17 14.23 -4.10
CA ALA A 209 22.95 13.89 -3.36
C ALA A 209 22.28 12.63 -3.95
N MET A 210 21.77 11.78 -3.06
CA MET A 210 21.03 10.55 -3.41
C MET A 210 19.57 10.82 -3.82
#